data_AF-A0A1H7FYK2-F1
#
_entry.id   AF-A0A1H7FYK2-F1
#
_cell.length_a   1.000
_cell.length_b   1.000
_cell.length_c   1.000
_cell.angle_alpha   90.00
_cell.angle_beta   90.00
_cell.angle_gamma   90.00
#
_symmetry.space_group_name_H-M   'P 1'
#
loop_
_entity.id
_entity.type
_entity.pdbx_description
1 polymer ?
#
loop_
_entity_poly.entity_id
_entity_poly.type
_entity_poly.pdbx_seq_one_letter_code
_entity_poly.pdbx_strand_id
1 'polypeptide(L)'
;MYETLTFTGGVHKSEEFKELIEDLGGFILQENIQQMELVLNMAVPLEDVDKVEEKANELLAKISIAPMAGSEIAIVSPTLARHHLPHAACDISEYLREFGAKDNMLGLARGDGKGTSGITEEEKDLINEHDIAIFSLGSFENCIKEKAFLYDDIDIPVIVTGAPDIPVEELPGADAYVGGLGRIPRRLRRGPDVRALDKLVETCEKILNDKKREMALDPPLVPSIVVKNAIENQVREIKDVFSPAPVTSQLDGVRVKLNYDDYADVISNVIIDDKKLSELAEIKKSFMYDYILVKINSESSLVENSN
;
A
#
# COMPACT_ATOMS: atom_id res chain seq x y z
N MET A 1 16.87 -10.30 4.40
CA MET A 1 15.61 -10.08 3.66
C MET A 1 14.48 -10.52 4.58
N TYR A 2 13.41 -9.73 4.66
CA TYR A 2 12.31 -9.95 5.59
C TYR A 2 11.11 -10.59 4.86
N GLU A 3 10.42 -11.51 5.53
CA GLU A 3 9.12 -12.03 5.12
C GLU A 3 8.01 -11.30 5.87
N THR A 4 6.93 -10.98 5.17
CA THR A 4 5.82 -10.24 5.77
C THR A 4 4.68 -11.17 6.15
N LEU A 5 4.29 -11.17 7.42
CA LEU A 5 3.32 -12.10 8.01
C LEU A 5 2.20 -11.34 8.72
N THR A 6 1.00 -11.93 8.73
CA THR A 6 -0.12 -11.53 9.57
C THR A 6 -0.34 -12.57 10.66
N PHE A 7 -0.33 -12.13 11.91
CA PHE A 7 -0.76 -12.92 13.06
C PHE A 7 -2.16 -12.47 13.47
N THR A 8 -3.05 -13.44 13.69
CA THR A 8 -4.39 -13.22 14.24
C THR A 8 -4.56 -14.09 15.48
N GLY A 9 -4.68 -13.46 16.65
CA GLY A 9 -4.72 -14.17 17.93
C GLY A 9 -5.37 -13.35 19.04
N GLY A 10 -5.38 -13.88 20.27
CA GLY A 10 -5.96 -13.19 21.42
C GLY A 10 -5.01 -12.14 22.03
N VAL A 11 -5.55 -11.02 22.51
CA VAL A 11 -4.76 -9.92 23.14
C VAL A 11 -3.99 -10.40 24.38
N HIS A 12 -4.53 -11.34 25.15
CA HIS A 12 -3.97 -11.72 26.46
C HIS A 12 -2.60 -12.40 26.43
N LYS A 13 -2.09 -12.77 25.26
CA LYS A 13 -0.74 -13.35 25.10
C LYS A 13 0.05 -12.71 23.97
N SER A 14 -0.38 -11.53 23.51
CA SER A 14 0.28 -10.86 22.40
C SER A 14 1.64 -10.29 22.76
N GLU A 15 1.87 -9.95 24.04
CA GLU A 15 3.13 -9.31 24.45
C GLU A 15 4.32 -10.25 24.28
N GLU A 16 4.20 -11.50 24.72
CA GLU A 16 5.23 -12.53 24.48
C GLU A 16 5.55 -12.71 23.00
N PHE A 17 4.53 -12.53 22.14
CA PHE A 17 4.71 -12.64 20.71
C PHE A 17 5.43 -11.41 20.14
N LYS A 18 5.10 -10.20 20.59
CA LYS A 18 5.80 -8.97 20.19
C LYS A 18 7.27 -8.97 20.62
N GLU A 19 7.54 -9.37 21.87
CA GLU A 19 8.89 -9.51 22.39
C GLU A 19 9.73 -10.48 21.53
N LEU A 20 9.14 -11.62 21.14
CA LEU A 20 9.81 -12.57 20.23
C LEU A 20 10.16 -11.93 18.88
N ILE A 21 9.24 -11.15 18.29
CA ILE A 21 9.52 -10.48 17.01
C ILE A 21 10.71 -9.52 17.15
N GLU A 22 10.76 -8.74 18.24
CA GLU A 22 11.87 -7.82 18.51
C GLU A 22 13.20 -8.56 18.75
N ASP A 23 13.18 -9.66 19.50
CA ASP A 23 14.36 -10.50 19.78
C ASP A 23 14.94 -11.13 18.51
N LEU A 24 14.08 -11.46 17.55
CA LEU A 24 14.46 -11.97 16.23
C LEU A 24 14.91 -10.86 15.27
N GLY A 25 14.93 -9.59 15.69
CA GLY A 25 15.26 -8.45 14.84
C GLY A 25 14.20 -8.17 13.77
N GLY A 26 12.97 -8.61 14.00
CA GLY A 26 11.79 -8.30 13.20
C GLY A 26 11.15 -6.96 13.60
N PHE A 27 10.13 -6.56 12.84
CA PHE A 27 9.44 -5.29 13.00
C PHE A 27 7.92 -5.47 12.98
N ILE A 28 7.22 -4.77 13.85
CA ILE A 28 5.76 -4.65 13.79
C ILE A 28 5.41 -3.55 12.79
N LEU A 29 4.77 -3.95 11.68
CA LEU A 29 4.33 -3.03 10.62
C LEU A 29 3.05 -2.32 11.04
N GLN A 30 2.11 -3.08 11.63
CA GLN A 30 0.81 -2.58 12.06
C GLN A 30 0.25 -3.44 13.19
N GLU A 31 -0.45 -2.76 14.10
CA GLU A 31 -1.24 -3.38 15.16
C GLU A 31 -2.70 -2.90 15.07
N ASN A 32 -3.65 -3.84 15.00
CA ASN A 32 -5.08 -3.56 15.14
C ASN A 32 -5.68 -4.45 16.22
N ILE A 33 -6.28 -3.84 17.24
CA ILE A 33 -7.03 -4.53 18.28
C ILE A 33 -8.52 -4.38 17.99
N GLN A 34 -9.21 -5.50 17.79
CA GLN A 34 -10.66 -5.56 17.67
C GLN A 34 -11.24 -6.43 18.79
N GLN A 35 -11.79 -5.77 19.81
CA GLN A 35 -12.33 -6.43 21.01
C GLN A 35 -11.27 -7.28 21.74
N MET A 36 -11.32 -8.60 21.54
CA MET A 36 -10.41 -9.58 22.17
C MET A 36 -9.44 -10.18 21.15
N GLU A 37 -9.57 -9.82 19.88
CA GLU A 37 -8.74 -10.26 18.78
C GLU A 37 -7.70 -9.19 18.45
N LEU A 38 -6.49 -9.65 18.22
CA LEU A 38 -5.36 -8.85 17.80
C LEU A 38 -4.92 -9.33 16.41
N VAL A 39 -4.86 -8.39 15.48
CA VAL A 39 -4.27 -8.59 14.15
C VAL A 39 -2.97 -7.79 14.08
N LEU A 40 -1.84 -8.50 13.96
CA LEU A 40 -0.51 -7.92 13.81
C LEU A 40 0.01 -8.19 12.40
N ASN A 41 0.39 -7.15 11.67
CA ASN A 41 1.24 -7.31 10.48
C ASN A 41 2.68 -7.06 10.90
N MET A 42 3.58 -7.94 10.50
CA MET A 42 4.99 -7.90 10.90
C MET A 42 5.91 -8.26 9.73
N ALA A 43 7.17 -7.88 9.86
CA ALA A 43 8.27 -8.27 9.00
C ALA A 43 9.30 -9.03 9.84
N VAL A 44 9.64 -10.26 9.46
CA VAL A 44 10.56 -11.14 10.21
C VAL A 44 11.68 -11.61 9.29
N PRO A 45 12.94 -11.76 9.75
CA PRO A 45 13.98 -12.37 8.94
C PRO A 45 13.53 -13.74 8.40
N LEU A 46 13.80 -14.00 7.12
CA LEU A 46 13.40 -15.26 6.45
C LEU A 46 13.85 -16.52 7.19
N GLU A 47 15.02 -16.47 7.83
CA GLU A 47 15.61 -17.58 8.58
C GLU A 47 14.89 -17.91 9.90
N ASP A 48 14.03 -17.01 10.37
CA ASP A 48 13.35 -17.11 11.66
C ASP A 48 11.84 -17.29 11.55
N VAL A 49 11.29 -17.42 10.34
CA VAL A 49 9.85 -17.63 10.09
C VAL A 49 9.32 -18.84 10.84
N ASP A 50 10.06 -19.96 10.82
CA ASP A 50 9.66 -21.20 11.50
C ASP A 50 9.44 -21.00 13.02
N LYS A 51 10.28 -20.17 13.66
CA LYS A 51 10.15 -19.87 15.10
C LYS A 51 8.89 -19.08 15.41
N VAL A 52 8.53 -18.16 14.51
CA VAL A 52 7.31 -17.36 14.64
C VAL A 52 6.07 -18.22 14.44
N GLU A 53 6.10 -19.17 13.49
CA GLU A 53 5.04 -20.17 13.31
C GLU A 53 4.88 -21.09 14.53
N GLU A 54 5.97 -21.59 15.11
CA GLU A 54 5.94 -22.39 16.33
C GLU A 54 5.28 -21.63 17.49
N LYS A 55 5.69 -20.37 17.71
CA LYS A 55 5.12 -19.54 18.79
C LYS A 55 3.65 -19.23 18.56
N ALA A 56 3.23 -18.91 17.33
CA ALA A 56 1.83 -18.67 17.05
C ALA A 56 0.95 -19.90 17.29
N ASN A 57 1.44 -21.09 16.92
CA ASN A 57 0.76 -22.35 17.20
C ASN A 57 0.62 -22.60 18.72
N GLU A 58 1.67 -22.32 19.51
CA GLU A 58 1.62 -22.38 20.98
C GLU A 58 0.53 -21.45 21.55
N LEU A 59 0.37 -20.27 20.95
CA LEU A 59 -0.60 -19.25 21.34
C LEU A 59 -2.01 -19.49 20.78
N LEU A 60 -2.23 -20.60 20.04
CA LEU A 60 -3.48 -20.90 19.33
C LEU A 60 -3.91 -19.77 18.38
N ALA A 61 -2.92 -19.10 17.78
CA ALA A 61 -3.11 -18.02 16.82
C ALA A 61 -2.95 -18.54 15.38
N LYS A 62 -3.51 -17.79 14.44
CA LYS A 62 -3.35 -18.03 13.01
C LYS A 62 -2.24 -17.16 12.46
N ILE A 63 -1.31 -17.76 11.71
CA ILE A 63 -0.38 -17.04 10.86
C ILE A 63 -0.78 -17.23 9.39
N SER A 64 -0.66 -16.15 8.63
CA SER A 64 -0.74 -16.15 7.18
C SER A 64 0.30 -15.21 6.59
N ILE A 65 0.73 -15.48 5.36
CA ILE A 65 1.57 -14.55 4.61
C ILE A 65 0.76 -13.28 4.32
N ALA A 66 1.39 -12.13 4.47
CA ALA A 66 0.83 -10.81 4.23
C ALA A 66 1.52 -10.19 3.00
N PRO A 67 1.19 -10.63 1.77
CA PRO A 67 2.00 -10.32 0.59
C PRO A 67 2.07 -8.80 0.29
N MET A 68 1.04 -8.06 0.72
CA MET A 68 0.92 -6.62 0.50
C MET A 68 1.34 -5.79 1.71
N ALA A 69 1.77 -6.41 2.81
CA ALA A 69 2.23 -5.63 3.95
C ALA A 69 3.50 -4.85 3.60
N GLY A 70 3.52 -3.57 4.00
CA GLY A 70 4.57 -2.64 3.61
C GLY A 70 4.41 -2.04 2.21
N SER A 71 3.25 -2.21 1.57
CA SER A 71 2.89 -1.50 0.34
C SER A 71 1.74 -0.51 0.56
N GLU A 72 1.77 0.59 -0.19
CA GLU A 72 0.70 1.59 -0.28
C GLU A 72 0.03 1.53 -1.67
N ILE A 73 -1.27 1.29 -1.72
CA ILE A 73 -2.04 1.07 -2.94
C ILE A 73 -3.07 2.20 -3.13
N ALA A 74 -3.08 2.84 -4.29
CA ALA A 74 -4.14 3.77 -4.66
C ALA A 74 -5.34 3.00 -5.22
N ILE A 75 -6.54 3.19 -4.66
CA ILE A 75 -7.78 2.68 -5.24
C ILE A 75 -8.51 3.85 -5.87
N VAL A 76 -8.41 3.94 -7.19
CA VAL A 76 -8.94 5.04 -7.99
C VAL A 76 -10.35 4.70 -8.46
N SER A 77 -11.32 5.49 -8.01
CA SER A 77 -12.69 5.41 -8.51
C SER A 77 -12.99 6.62 -9.39
N PRO A 78 -13.67 6.44 -10.54
CA PRO A 78 -14.19 7.54 -11.35
C PRO A 78 -15.04 8.55 -10.57
N THR A 79 -15.67 8.10 -9.48
CA THR A 79 -16.49 8.96 -8.62
C THR A 79 -16.68 8.32 -7.25
N LEU A 80 -16.66 9.14 -6.21
CA LEU A 80 -17.04 8.75 -4.83
C LEU A 80 -18.33 9.43 -4.37
N ALA A 81 -19.13 9.98 -5.29
CA ALA A 81 -20.33 10.71 -4.95
C ALA A 81 -21.41 9.81 -4.31
N ARG A 82 -22.18 10.37 -3.36
CA ARG A 82 -23.16 9.62 -2.55
C ARG A 82 -24.21 8.84 -3.36
N HIS A 83 -24.59 9.34 -4.54
CA HIS A 83 -25.61 8.70 -5.38
C HIS A 83 -25.08 7.47 -6.15
N HIS A 84 -23.77 7.20 -6.05
CA HIS A 84 -23.16 5.97 -6.55
C HIS A 84 -22.98 4.91 -5.46
N LEU A 85 -23.35 5.21 -4.20
CA LEU A 85 -23.27 4.23 -3.11
C LEU A 85 -24.21 3.04 -3.34
N PRO A 86 -23.81 1.83 -2.90
CA PRO A 86 -22.50 1.48 -2.34
C PRO A 86 -21.40 1.46 -3.42
N HIS A 87 -20.18 1.86 -3.04
CA HIS A 87 -19.02 1.85 -3.94
C HIS A 87 -18.31 0.50 -3.87
N ALA A 88 -18.16 -0.18 -5.01
CA ALA A 88 -17.37 -1.41 -5.10
C ALA A 88 -15.90 -1.17 -4.69
N ALA A 89 -15.36 0.02 -4.96
CA ALA A 89 -14.04 0.45 -4.51
C ALA A 89 -13.85 0.36 -2.98
N CYS A 90 -14.90 0.63 -2.18
CA CYS A 90 -14.81 0.48 -0.72
C CYS A 90 -14.74 -0.99 -0.29
N ASP A 91 -15.41 -1.90 -1.00
CA ASP A 91 -15.32 -3.33 -0.71
C ASP A 91 -13.96 -3.90 -1.15
N ILE A 92 -13.42 -3.45 -2.29
CA ILE A 92 -12.05 -3.77 -2.72
C ILE A 92 -11.05 -3.29 -1.66
N SER A 93 -11.19 -2.05 -1.21
CA SER A 93 -10.38 -1.45 -0.14
C SER A 93 -10.40 -2.28 1.14
N GLU A 94 -11.61 -2.59 1.63
CA GLU A 94 -11.82 -3.42 2.83
C GLU A 94 -11.16 -4.79 2.67
N TYR A 95 -11.27 -5.41 1.50
CA TYR A 95 -10.72 -6.73 1.23
C TYR A 95 -9.19 -6.74 1.16
N LEU A 96 -8.56 -5.80 0.44
CA LEU A 96 -7.09 -5.75 0.32
C LEU A 96 -6.41 -5.48 1.67
N ARG A 97 -7.07 -4.73 2.57
CA ARG A 97 -6.58 -4.49 3.94
C ARG A 97 -6.43 -5.78 4.75
N GLU A 98 -7.25 -6.80 4.50
CA GLU A 98 -7.13 -8.11 5.15
C GLU A 98 -5.81 -8.83 4.78
N PHE A 99 -5.20 -8.47 3.64
CA PHE A 99 -3.93 -9.02 3.15
C PHE A 99 -2.73 -8.11 3.43
N GLY A 100 -2.90 -7.14 4.34
CA GLY A 100 -1.83 -6.26 4.82
C GLY A 100 -1.65 -4.96 4.02
N ALA A 101 -2.41 -4.76 2.94
CA ALA A 101 -2.31 -3.55 2.14
C ALA A 101 -2.67 -2.29 2.94
N LYS A 102 -1.92 -1.21 2.72
CA LYS A 102 -2.35 0.13 3.06
C LYS A 102 -2.89 0.76 1.81
N ASP A 103 -4.10 1.27 1.86
CA ASP A 103 -4.74 1.77 0.67
C ASP A 103 -5.41 3.13 0.90
N ASN A 104 -5.34 3.95 -0.15
CA ASN A 104 -5.94 5.25 -0.20
C ASN A 104 -7.00 5.25 -1.30
N MET A 105 -8.25 5.51 -0.94
CA MET A 105 -9.30 5.69 -1.93
C MET A 105 -9.23 7.08 -2.53
N LEU A 106 -9.04 7.15 -3.84
CA LEU A 106 -8.97 8.37 -4.61
C LEU A 106 -10.21 8.46 -5.50
N GLY A 107 -10.97 9.55 -5.36
CA GLY A 107 -12.10 9.84 -6.22
C GLY A 107 -11.72 10.94 -7.20
N LEU A 108 -11.74 10.63 -8.49
CA LEU A 108 -11.44 11.63 -9.51
C LEU A 108 -12.47 12.76 -9.48
N ALA A 109 -12.00 14.01 -9.63
CA ALA A 109 -12.86 15.19 -9.68
C ALA A 109 -13.82 15.15 -10.87
N ARG A 110 -13.40 14.54 -11.97
CA ARG A 110 -14.20 14.36 -13.20
C ARG A 110 -14.02 12.98 -13.80
N GLY A 111 -14.09 11.90 -13.03
CA GLY A 111 -13.92 10.56 -13.62
C GLY A 111 -15.18 10.00 -14.30
N ASP A 112 -16.37 10.54 -14.03
CA ASP A 112 -17.64 10.01 -14.50
C ASP A 112 -18.07 10.51 -15.90
N GLY A 113 -19.05 9.82 -16.47
CA GLY A 113 -19.49 10.07 -17.86
C GLY A 113 -18.49 9.56 -18.90
N LYS A 114 -18.96 9.34 -20.13
CA LYS A 114 -18.15 8.76 -21.21
C LYS A 114 -17.37 9.82 -21.99
N GLY A 115 -17.93 11.03 -22.14
CA GLY A 115 -17.35 12.13 -22.92
C GLY A 115 -16.99 13.37 -22.10
N THR A 116 -17.14 13.31 -20.78
CA THR A 116 -16.83 14.40 -19.84
C THR A 116 -15.75 14.01 -18.85
N SER A 117 -15.32 12.75 -18.88
CA SER A 117 -14.32 12.25 -17.96
C SER A 117 -12.96 12.88 -18.23
N GLY A 118 -12.20 13.12 -17.17
CA GLY A 118 -10.89 13.72 -17.17
C GLY A 118 -10.15 13.37 -15.89
N ILE A 119 -8.84 13.51 -15.95
CA ILE A 119 -7.92 13.40 -14.82
C ILE A 119 -6.96 14.59 -14.91
N THR A 120 -6.61 15.21 -13.79
CA THR A 120 -5.62 16.29 -13.76
C THR A 120 -4.22 15.76 -13.55
N GLU A 121 -3.19 16.55 -13.91
CA GLU A 121 -1.81 16.19 -13.61
C GLU A 121 -1.57 16.01 -12.10
N GLU A 122 -2.14 16.89 -11.26
CA GLU A 122 -2.05 16.73 -9.80
C GLU A 122 -2.67 15.42 -9.29
N GLU A 123 -3.76 14.94 -9.92
CA GLU A 123 -4.36 13.64 -9.58
C GLU A 123 -3.45 12.47 -10.00
N LYS A 124 -2.78 12.58 -11.15
CA LYS A 124 -1.80 11.57 -11.61
C LYS A 124 -0.58 11.55 -10.71
N ASP A 125 -0.02 12.72 -10.40
CA ASP A 125 1.11 12.85 -9.50
C ASP A 125 0.80 12.22 -8.14
N LEU A 126 -0.39 12.49 -7.59
CA LEU A 126 -0.86 11.84 -6.36
C LEU A 126 -0.95 10.31 -6.49
N ILE A 127 -1.45 9.79 -7.61
CA ILE A 127 -1.51 8.34 -7.87
C ILE A 127 -0.09 7.76 -7.92
N ASN A 128 0.82 8.40 -8.65
CA ASN A 128 2.22 8.00 -8.83
C ASN A 128 3.03 7.95 -7.53
N GLU A 129 2.55 8.57 -6.44
CA GLU A 129 3.19 8.42 -5.13
C GLU A 129 3.01 7.03 -4.49
N HIS A 130 2.18 6.14 -5.05
CA HIS A 130 1.84 4.83 -4.49
C HIS A 130 2.65 3.69 -5.13
N ASP A 131 2.60 2.48 -4.59
CA ASP A 131 3.28 1.31 -5.16
C ASP A 131 2.52 0.71 -6.35
N ILE A 132 1.17 0.72 -6.28
CA ILE A 132 0.22 0.22 -7.29
C ILE A 132 -1.00 1.15 -7.36
N ALA A 133 -1.55 1.33 -8.55
CA ALA A 133 -2.85 1.95 -8.77
C ALA A 133 -3.90 0.93 -9.24
N ILE A 134 -5.07 0.90 -8.59
CA ILE A 134 -6.22 0.07 -8.97
C ILE A 134 -7.35 0.97 -9.45
N PHE A 135 -7.62 0.97 -10.75
CA PHE A 135 -8.71 1.73 -11.35
C PHE A 135 -9.99 0.90 -11.37
N SER A 136 -10.92 1.22 -10.47
CA SER A 136 -12.21 0.55 -10.37
C SER A 136 -13.23 1.18 -11.31
N LEU A 137 -13.36 0.62 -12.52
CA LEU A 137 -14.21 1.17 -13.57
C LEU A 137 -15.62 0.54 -13.59
N GLY A 138 -16.43 0.99 -14.55
CA GLY A 138 -17.83 0.65 -14.65
C GLY A 138 -18.13 -0.75 -15.20
N SER A 139 -19.34 -0.91 -15.72
CA SER A 139 -19.84 -2.22 -16.19
C SER A 139 -19.90 -2.35 -17.71
N PHE A 140 -19.49 -1.32 -18.45
CA PHE A 140 -19.60 -1.28 -19.91
C PHE A 140 -18.22 -1.33 -20.54
N GLU A 141 -17.97 -2.36 -21.35
CA GLU A 141 -16.70 -2.61 -22.01
C GLU A 141 -16.20 -1.41 -22.82
N ASN A 142 -17.04 -0.87 -23.71
CA ASN A 142 -16.68 0.31 -24.51
C ASN A 142 -16.32 1.52 -23.64
N CYS A 143 -16.99 1.69 -22.50
CA CYS A 143 -16.68 2.79 -21.59
C CYS A 143 -15.36 2.58 -20.84
N ILE A 144 -14.97 1.33 -20.59
CA ILE A 144 -13.69 0.99 -19.95
C ILE A 144 -12.55 1.25 -20.95
N LYS A 145 -12.68 0.74 -22.17
CA LYS A 145 -11.69 0.90 -23.25
C LYS A 145 -11.45 2.38 -23.60
N GLU A 146 -12.52 3.15 -23.76
CA GLU A 146 -12.40 4.58 -24.09
C GLU A 146 -11.84 5.42 -22.93
N LYS A 147 -11.78 4.89 -21.71
CA LYS A 147 -11.24 5.56 -20.52
C LYS A 147 -9.79 5.23 -20.22
N ALA A 148 -9.09 4.58 -21.14
CA ALA A 148 -7.68 4.26 -20.95
C ALA A 148 -6.81 5.51 -20.70
N PHE A 149 -7.19 6.66 -21.27
CA PHE A 149 -6.54 7.95 -21.02
C PHE A 149 -6.54 8.40 -19.54
N LEU A 150 -7.32 7.76 -18.66
CA LEU A 150 -7.29 8.06 -17.23
C LEU A 150 -6.06 7.47 -16.54
N TYR A 151 -5.38 6.52 -17.17
CA TYR A 151 -4.29 5.77 -16.56
C TYR A 151 -3.16 5.40 -17.53
N ASP A 152 -3.22 5.81 -18.80
CA ASP A 152 -2.23 5.41 -19.81
C ASP A 152 -0.87 6.12 -19.68
N ASP A 153 -0.79 7.10 -18.80
CA ASP A 153 0.39 7.88 -18.45
C ASP A 153 0.72 7.89 -16.95
N ILE A 154 0.28 6.84 -16.24
CA ILE A 154 0.67 6.58 -14.86
C ILE A 154 1.98 5.77 -14.86
N ASP A 155 2.94 6.19 -14.04
CA ASP A 155 4.31 5.64 -14.03
C ASP A 155 4.44 4.36 -13.18
N ILE A 156 3.46 4.12 -12.31
CA ILE A 156 3.41 2.95 -11.43
C ILE A 156 2.49 1.88 -12.02
N PRO A 157 2.62 0.60 -11.61
CA PRO A 157 1.77 -0.46 -12.13
C PRO A 157 0.27 -0.18 -11.94
N VAL A 158 -0.47 -0.35 -13.02
CA VAL A 158 -1.91 -0.10 -13.09
C VAL A 158 -2.68 -1.42 -13.23
N ILE A 159 -3.60 -1.66 -12.30
CA ILE A 159 -4.59 -2.73 -12.40
C ILE A 159 -5.95 -2.11 -12.69
N VAL A 160 -6.60 -2.53 -13.76
CA VAL A 160 -7.95 -2.07 -14.10
C VAL A 160 -8.97 -3.12 -13.70
N THR A 161 -10.07 -2.70 -13.06
CA THR A 161 -11.20 -3.57 -12.74
C THR A 161 -12.46 -3.14 -13.46
N GLY A 162 -13.30 -4.10 -13.83
CA GLY A 162 -14.59 -3.84 -14.47
C GLY A 162 -15.51 -5.05 -14.42
N ALA A 163 -16.77 -4.87 -14.82
CA ALA A 163 -17.72 -6.00 -14.87
C ALA A 163 -17.41 -7.04 -15.98
N PRO A 164 -17.15 -6.65 -17.26
CA PRO A 164 -16.89 -7.61 -18.33
C PRO A 164 -15.48 -8.22 -18.19
N ASP A 165 -15.20 -9.27 -18.95
CA ASP A 165 -13.83 -9.73 -19.19
C ASP A 165 -13.27 -9.01 -20.40
N ILE A 166 -12.13 -8.33 -20.25
CA ILE A 166 -11.46 -7.58 -21.30
C ILE A 166 -9.99 -8.06 -21.36
N PRO A 167 -9.45 -8.38 -22.55
CA PRO A 167 -8.03 -8.63 -22.71
C PRO A 167 -7.22 -7.39 -22.34
N VAL A 168 -6.14 -7.54 -21.57
CA VAL A 168 -5.32 -6.41 -21.10
C VAL A 168 -4.69 -5.66 -22.27
N GLU A 169 -4.42 -6.34 -23.38
CA GLU A 169 -3.86 -5.76 -24.61
C GLU A 169 -4.78 -4.72 -25.27
N GLU A 170 -6.06 -4.71 -24.91
CA GLU A 170 -7.04 -3.71 -25.36
C GLU A 170 -7.14 -2.48 -24.43
N LEU A 171 -6.34 -2.43 -23.37
CA LEU A 171 -6.33 -1.39 -22.33
C LEU A 171 -4.91 -0.79 -22.23
N PRO A 172 -4.56 0.18 -23.07
CA PRO A 172 -3.22 0.77 -23.05
C PRO A 172 -2.92 1.37 -21.67
N GLY A 173 -1.71 1.09 -21.16
CA GLY A 173 -1.25 1.51 -19.83
C GLY A 173 -1.74 0.67 -18.66
N ALA A 174 -2.57 -0.35 -18.88
CA ALA A 174 -2.88 -1.32 -17.84
C ALA A 174 -1.86 -2.47 -17.85
N ASP A 175 -1.27 -2.78 -16.70
CA ASP A 175 -0.43 -3.97 -16.51
C ASP A 175 -1.26 -5.23 -16.30
N ALA A 176 -2.47 -5.06 -15.74
CA ALA A 176 -3.40 -6.16 -15.52
C ALA A 176 -4.87 -5.72 -15.57
N TYR A 177 -5.74 -6.68 -15.88
CA TYR A 177 -7.19 -6.50 -15.83
C TYR A 177 -7.87 -7.59 -15.00
N VAL A 178 -8.80 -7.19 -14.12
CA VAL A 178 -9.61 -8.09 -13.29
C VAL A 178 -11.10 -7.84 -13.56
N GLY A 179 -11.74 -8.79 -14.25
CA GLY A 179 -13.17 -8.81 -14.50
C GLY A 179 -14.01 -9.17 -13.27
N GLY A 180 -15.32 -8.92 -13.34
CA GLY A 180 -16.26 -9.21 -12.25
C GLY A 180 -16.36 -8.14 -11.14
N LEU A 181 -15.58 -7.06 -11.24
CA LEU A 181 -15.49 -5.96 -10.25
C LEU A 181 -15.84 -4.61 -10.90
N GLY A 182 -17.06 -4.48 -11.43
CA GLY A 182 -17.58 -3.23 -11.99
C GLY A 182 -18.48 -2.47 -11.02
N ARG A 183 -19.45 -1.70 -11.56
CA ARG A 183 -20.44 -1.01 -10.74
C ARG A 183 -21.50 -1.99 -10.21
N ILE A 184 -21.36 -2.38 -8.94
CA ILE A 184 -22.25 -3.32 -8.26
C ILE A 184 -22.98 -2.58 -7.12
N PRO A 185 -24.31 -2.33 -7.19
CA PRO A 185 -25.05 -1.55 -6.21
C PRO A 185 -25.42 -2.37 -4.96
N ARG A 186 -24.46 -3.15 -4.45
CA ARG A 186 -24.56 -3.97 -3.22
C ARG A 186 -23.15 -4.32 -2.75
N ARG A 187 -23.03 -4.72 -1.48
CA ARG A 187 -21.77 -5.26 -0.93
C ARG A 187 -21.28 -6.49 -1.70
N LEU A 188 -19.97 -6.60 -1.91
CA LEU A 188 -19.27 -7.72 -2.58
C LEU A 188 -19.12 -8.93 -1.65
N ARG A 189 -20.22 -9.63 -1.38
CA ARG A 189 -20.23 -10.80 -0.46
C ARG A 189 -20.65 -12.11 -1.12
N ARG A 190 -21.02 -12.09 -2.41
CA ARG A 190 -21.46 -13.31 -3.10
C ARG A 190 -20.24 -14.06 -3.61
N GLY A 191 -20.35 -15.37 -3.73
CA GLY A 191 -19.26 -16.23 -4.20
C GLY A 191 -18.56 -15.75 -5.48
N PRO A 192 -19.26 -15.26 -6.53
CA PRO A 192 -18.60 -14.67 -7.70
C PRO A 192 -17.79 -13.40 -7.38
N ASP A 193 -18.29 -12.56 -6.47
CA ASP A 193 -17.59 -11.33 -6.08
C ASP A 193 -16.30 -11.68 -5.31
N VAL A 194 -16.40 -12.61 -4.35
CA VAL A 194 -15.26 -13.08 -3.56
C VAL A 194 -14.18 -13.66 -4.46
N ARG A 195 -14.54 -14.51 -5.43
CA ARG A 195 -13.56 -15.03 -6.40
C ARG A 195 -12.89 -13.95 -7.25
N ALA A 196 -13.61 -12.88 -7.58
CA ALA A 196 -13.02 -11.77 -8.32
C ALA A 196 -12.09 -10.94 -7.44
N LEU A 197 -12.42 -10.78 -6.15
CA LEU A 197 -11.55 -10.17 -5.14
C LEU A 197 -10.29 -11.02 -4.88
N ASP A 198 -10.42 -12.35 -4.75
CA ASP A 198 -9.29 -13.29 -4.65
C ASP A 198 -8.34 -13.13 -5.85
N LYS A 199 -8.89 -13.09 -7.06
CA LYS A 199 -8.09 -12.86 -8.28
C LYS A 199 -7.40 -11.50 -8.27
N LEU A 200 -8.04 -10.46 -7.74
CA LEU A 200 -7.41 -9.14 -7.59
C LEU A 200 -6.24 -9.20 -6.60
N VAL A 201 -6.40 -9.90 -5.47
CA VAL A 201 -5.34 -10.14 -4.48
C VAL A 201 -4.14 -10.85 -5.12
N GLU A 202 -4.38 -11.97 -5.82
CA GLU A 202 -3.34 -12.72 -6.54
C GLU A 202 -2.59 -11.85 -7.57
N THR A 203 -3.34 -10.99 -8.27
CA THR A 203 -2.77 -10.06 -9.26
C THR A 203 -1.89 -9.01 -8.60
N CYS A 204 -2.36 -8.39 -7.51
CA CYS A 204 -1.57 -7.42 -6.74
C CYS A 204 -0.31 -8.06 -6.17
N GLU A 205 -0.43 -9.24 -5.56
CA GLU A 205 0.70 -9.98 -5.01
C GLU A 205 1.77 -10.27 -6.07
N LYS A 206 1.36 -10.74 -7.25
CA LYS A 206 2.28 -11.00 -8.35
C LYS A 206 3.05 -9.74 -8.76
N ILE A 207 2.35 -8.62 -8.97
CA ILE A 207 2.96 -7.35 -9.37
C ILE A 207 3.93 -6.83 -8.29
N LEU A 208 3.52 -6.85 -7.01
CA LEU A 208 4.39 -6.44 -5.91
C LEU A 208 5.62 -7.33 -5.80
N ASN A 209 5.47 -8.65 -5.97
CA ASN A 209 6.59 -9.58 -5.91
C ASN A 209 7.56 -9.39 -7.10
N ASP A 210 7.04 -9.11 -8.29
CA ASP A 210 7.88 -8.81 -9.46
C ASP A 210 8.64 -7.48 -9.25
N LYS A 211 7.98 -6.44 -8.71
CA LYS A 211 8.66 -5.20 -8.28
C LYS A 211 9.73 -5.45 -7.23
N LYS A 212 9.44 -6.22 -6.17
CA LYS A 212 10.43 -6.57 -5.14
C LYS A 212 11.65 -7.28 -5.73
N ARG A 213 11.46 -8.15 -6.73
CA ARG A 213 12.56 -8.82 -7.44
C ARG A 213 13.39 -7.86 -8.29
N GLU A 214 12.74 -6.92 -8.96
CA GLU A 214 13.43 -5.87 -9.71
C GLU A 214 14.25 -4.98 -8.78
N MET A 215 13.65 -4.51 -7.69
CA MET A 215 14.32 -3.72 -6.66
C MET A 215 15.46 -4.47 -5.97
N ALA A 216 15.42 -5.80 -5.91
CA ALA A 216 16.54 -6.57 -5.35
C ALA A 216 17.83 -6.46 -6.19
N LEU A 217 17.74 -6.01 -7.45
CA LEU A 217 18.90 -5.73 -8.30
C LEU A 217 19.61 -4.42 -7.89
N ASP A 218 18.85 -3.44 -7.40
CA ASP A 218 19.35 -2.16 -6.90
C ASP A 218 18.52 -1.73 -5.68
N PRO A 219 18.78 -2.35 -4.51
CA PRO A 219 17.93 -2.17 -3.33
C PRO A 219 18.06 -0.75 -2.75
N PRO A 220 17.02 -0.27 -2.03
CA PRO A 220 17.13 0.93 -1.22
C PRO A 220 18.30 0.84 -0.24
N LEU A 221 19.00 1.96 -0.01
CA LEU A 221 20.16 2.05 0.90
C LEU A 221 19.83 1.55 2.31
N VAL A 222 18.58 1.70 2.72
CA VAL A 222 18.04 1.18 3.97
C VAL A 222 16.61 0.69 3.74
N PRO A 223 16.17 -0.43 4.36
CA PRO A 223 14.79 -0.89 4.23
C PRO A 223 13.78 0.16 4.73
N SER A 224 12.67 0.33 4.02
CA SER A 224 11.61 1.29 4.38
C SER A 224 11.04 1.07 5.78
N ILE A 225 11.03 -0.18 6.26
CA ILE A 225 10.57 -0.49 7.62
C ILE A 225 11.50 0.05 8.71
N VAL A 226 12.81 0.06 8.47
CA VAL A 226 13.79 0.63 9.40
C VAL A 226 13.58 2.14 9.51
N VAL A 227 13.36 2.81 8.37
CA VAL A 227 13.03 4.25 8.31
C VAL A 227 11.73 4.55 9.05
N LYS A 228 10.67 3.75 8.82
CA LYS A 228 9.40 3.87 9.54
C LYS A 228 9.61 3.80 11.06
N ASN A 229 10.30 2.77 11.53
CA ASN A 229 10.54 2.55 12.95
C ASN A 229 11.37 3.69 13.57
N ALA A 230 12.40 4.17 12.87
CA ALA A 230 13.23 5.29 13.31
C ALA A 230 12.39 6.58 13.48
N ILE A 231 11.53 6.90 12.52
CA ILE A 231 10.65 8.08 12.58
C ILE A 231 9.64 7.94 13.74
N GLU A 232 8.97 6.79 13.86
CA GLU A 232 7.99 6.53 14.93
C GLU A 232 8.61 6.64 16.34
N ASN A 233 9.89 6.31 16.48
CA ASN A 233 10.61 6.36 17.75
C ASN A 233 11.23 7.72 18.08
N GLN A 234 11.70 8.47 17.08
CA GLN A 234 12.43 9.72 17.29
C GLN A 234 11.54 10.97 17.20
N VAL A 235 10.44 10.92 16.45
CA VAL A 235 9.57 12.08 16.20
C VAL A 235 8.33 11.99 17.07
N ARG A 236 8.21 12.89 18.05
CA ARG A 236 7.16 12.83 19.07
C ARG A 236 5.78 13.12 18.50
N GLU A 237 5.71 14.03 17.55
CA GLU A 237 4.49 14.57 16.94
C GLU A 237 3.71 13.50 16.16
N ILE A 238 4.37 12.40 15.77
CA ILE A 238 3.72 11.21 15.21
C ILE A 238 2.66 10.65 16.16
N LYS A 239 2.85 10.78 17.48
CA LYS A 239 1.89 10.30 18.49
C LYS A 239 0.61 11.13 18.54
N ASP A 240 0.64 12.35 18.00
CA ASP A 240 -0.50 13.26 17.95
C ASP A 240 -1.29 13.14 16.63
N VAL A 241 -0.84 12.28 15.71
CA VAL A 241 -1.54 12.01 14.44
C VAL A 241 -2.67 11.01 14.68
N PHE A 242 -3.92 11.47 14.51
CA PHE A 242 -5.11 10.65 14.74
C PHE A 242 -5.49 9.72 13.57
N SER A 243 -4.90 9.94 12.38
CA SER A 243 -5.16 9.07 11.24
C SER A 243 -4.48 7.70 11.43
N PRO A 244 -5.09 6.60 10.96
CA PRO A 244 -4.48 5.27 11.07
C PRO A 244 -3.16 5.22 10.28
N ALA A 245 -2.16 4.50 10.82
CA ALA A 245 -0.80 4.41 10.26
C ALA A 245 -0.20 5.80 9.97
N PRO A 246 0.25 6.51 11.02
CA PRO A 246 0.78 7.86 10.89
C PRO A 246 2.07 7.90 10.06
N VAL A 247 2.83 6.79 10.08
CA VAL A 247 3.90 6.50 9.12
C VAL A 247 3.52 5.25 8.34
N THR A 248 3.39 5.38 7.02
CA THR A 248 2.97 4.31 6.11
C THR A 248 4.16 3.88 5.27
N SER A 249 4.53 2.60 5.32
CA SER A 249 5.61 2.05 4.49
C SER A 249 5.15 1.84 3.05
N GLN A 250 6.07 2.10 2.14
CA GLN A 250 6.03 1.77 0.71
C GLN A 250 7.22 0.84 0.41
N LEU A 251 7.30 0.32 -0.82
CA LEU A 251 8.41 -0.55 -1.21
C LEU A 251 9.77 0.18 -1.14
N ASP A 252 9.81 1.43 -1.57
CA ASP A 252 11.01 2.26 -1.73
C ASP A 252 11.09 3.44 -0.75
N GLY A 253 10.19 3.50 0.24
CA GLY A 253 10.03 4.73 1.01
C GLY A 253 8.99 4.67 2.11
N VAL A 254 8.68 5.83 2.67
CA VAL A 254 7.61 6.00 3.66
C VAL A 254 6.85 7.30 3.43
N ARG A 255 5.55 7.27 3.73
CA ARG A 255 4.71 8.46 3.84
C ARG A 255 4.50 8.81 5.31
N VAL A 256 4.80 10.04 5.68
CA VAL A 256 4.64 10.56 7.03
C VAL A 256 3.50 11.58 7.04
N LYS A 257 2.45 11.30 7.81
CA LYS A 257 1.21 12.11 7.90
C LYS A 257 1.37 13.32 8.82
N LEU A 258 2.46 14.04 8.64
CA LEU A 258 2.74 15.36 9.20
C LEU A 258 2.83 16.35 8.05
N ASN A 259 2.47 17.61 8.32
CA ASN A 259 2.57 18.66 7.31
C ASN A 259 4.05 18.89 6.92
N TYR A 260 4.31 18.96 5.61
CA TYR A 260 5.66 19.13 5.07
C TYR A 260 6.30 20.45 5.49
N ASP A 261 5.57 21.55 5.35
CA ASP A 261 6.10 22.89 5.60
C ASP A 261 6.50 23.09 7.07
N ASP A 262 5.84 22.37 7.98
CA ASP A 262 6.10 22.42 9.42
C ASP A 262 7.18 21.42 9.89
N TYR A 263 7.27 20.22 9.29
CA TYR A 263 8.03 19.09 9.85
C TYR A 263 9.09 18.47 8.92
N ALA A 264 9.25 18.93 7.68
CA ALA A 264 10.25 18.36 6.76
C ALA A 264 11.68 18.39 7.35
N ASP A 265 12.06 19.48 8.01
CA ASP A 265 13.37 19.59 8.67
C ASP A 265 13.52 18.64 9.87
N VAL A 266 12.44 18.36 10.59
CA VAL A 266 12.47 17.40 11.70
C VAL A 266 12.70 16.00 11.16
N ILE A 267 11.94 15.62 10.12
CA ILE A 267 12.08 14.32 9.45
C ILE A 267 13.47 14.15 8.81
N SER A 268 14.01 15.20 8.20
CA SER A 268 15.32 15.16 7.53
C SER A 268 16.50 14.92 8.47
N ASN A 269 16.32 15.22 9.77
CA ASN A 269 17.33 15.05 10.81
C ASN A 269 17.20 13.73 11.60
N VAL A 270 16.22 12.88 11.30
CA VAL A 270 16.10 11.55 11.92
C VAL A 270 17.37 10.75 11.64
N ILE A 271 17.92 10.09 12.67
CA ILE A 271 19.17 9.34 12.58
C ILE A 271 18.88 7.86 12.32
N ILE A 272 19.54 7.31 11.30
CA ILE A 272 19.46 5.90 10.90
C ILE A 272 20.90 5.43 10.64
N ASP A 273 21.37 4.43 11.38
CA ASP A 273 22.73 3.90 11.28
C ASP A 273 23.81 4.99 11.24
N ASP A 274 23.74 5.92 12.22
CA ASP A 274 24.63 7.08 12.39
C ASP A 274 24.59 8.15 11.27
N LYS A 275 23.68 8.03 10.31
CA LYS A 275 23.47 9.02 9.23
C LYS A 275 22.13 9.72 9.37
N LYS A 276 22.02 10.94 8.86
CA LYS A 276 20.73 11.62 8.75
C LYS A 276 19.90 11.03 7.62
N LEU A 277 18.58 11.03 7.77
CA LEU A 277 17.66 10.59 6.72
C LEU A 277 17.84 11.38 5.42
N SER A 278 18.16 12.67 5.50
CA SER A 278 18.49 13.51 4.33
C SER A 278 19.70 13.04 3.52
N GLU A 279 20.59 12.23 4.09
CA GLU A 279 21.72 11.63 3.38
C GLU A 279 21.35 10.32 2.67
N LEU A 280 20.22 9.72 3.05
CA LEU A 280 19.77 8.41 2.59
C LEU A 280 18.56 8.49 1.65
N ALA A 281 17.80 9.58 1.72
CA ALA A 281 16.50 9.69 1.07
C ALA A 281 16.22 11.12 0.59
N GLU A 282 15.40 11.20 -0.45
CA GLU A 282 14.79 12.44 -0.90
C GLU A 282 13.49 12.69 -0.11
N ILE A 283 13.30 13.93 0.36
CA ILE A 283 12.16 14.31 1.20
C ILE A 283 11.32 15.34 0.45
N LYS A 284 10.16 14.90 -0.04
CA LYS A 284 9.26 15.68 -0.88
C LYS A 284 7.96 16.03 -0.18
N LYS A 285 7.36 17.12 -0.63
CA LYS A 285 5.99 17.47 -0.30
C LYS A 285 5.08 16.58 -1.13
N SER A 286 4.20 15.83 -0.47
CA SER A 286 3.26 14.95 -1.13
C SER A 286 2.00 15.72 -1.54
N PHE A 287 1.43 15.37 -2.69
CA PHE A 287 0.14 15.89 -3.16
C PHE A 287 -1.01 15.47 -2.25
N MET A 288 -0.80 14.47 -1.39
CA MET A 288 -1.76 14.07 -0.36
C MET A 288 -1.67 14.98 0.87
N TYR A 289 -2.60 15.93 1.00
CA TYR A 289 -2.76 16.79 2.18
C TYR A 289 -1.46 17.49 2.64
N ASP A 290 -0.55 17.78 1.71
CA ASP A 290 0.76 18.36 2.01
C ASP A 290 1.58 17.53 3.01
N TYR A 291 1.36 16.22 3.05
CA TYR A 291 2.15 15.29 3.86
C TYR A 291 3.59 15.18 3.37
N ILE A 292 4.43 14.53 4.15
CA ILE A 292 5.83 14.29 3.81
C ILE A 292 5.95 12.93 3.14
N LEU A 293 6.54 12.90 1.94
CA LEU A 293 6.91 11.68 1.23
C LEU A 293 8.43 11.53 1.28
N VAL A 294 8.90 10.39 1.80
CA VAL A 294 10.31 10.04 1.89
C VAL A 294 10.58 8.93 0.89
N LYS A 295 11.42 9.20 -0.12
CA LYS A 295 11.85 8.22 -1.13
C LYS A 295 13.31 7.87 -0.89
N ILE A 296 13.57 6.62 -0.50
CA ILE A 296 14.90 6.17 -0.11
C ILE A 296 15.72 5.94 -1.37
N ASN A 297 16.90 6.53 -1.41
CA ASN A 297 17.79 6.37 -2.54
C ASN A 297 18.29 4.93 -2.62
N SER A 298 18.57 4.46 -3.83
CA SER A 298 19.39 3.28 -4.07
C SER A 298 20.86 3.66 -4.27
N GLU A 299 21.76 2.68 -4.40
CA GLU A 299 23.17 2.98 -4.67
C GLU A 299 23.34 3.71 -6.00
N SER A 300 22.61 3.29 -7.04
CA SER A 300 22.70 3.93 -8.37
C SER A 300 22.23 5.40 -8.34
N SER A 301 21.18 5.70 -7.58
CA SER A 301 20.57 7.04 -7.45
C SER A 301 21.53 8.08 -6.88
N LEU A 302 22.50 7.67 -6.04
CA LEU A 302 23.51 8.59 -5.49
C LEU A 302 24.59 8.96 -6.52
N VAL A 303 24.88 8.06 -7.46
CA VAL A 303 25.93 8.27 -8.48
C VAL A 303 25.44 9.24 -9.56
N GLU A 304 24.17 9.16 -9.96
CA GLU A 304 23.60 10.08 -10.95
C GLU A 304 23.54 11.52 -10.47
N ASN A 305 23.29 11.75 -9.18
CA ASN A 305 23.28 13.09 -8.57
C ASN A 305 24.68 13.70 -8.36
N SER A 306 25.74 12.94 -8.62
CA SER A 306 27.14 13.36 -8.45
C SER A 306 27.82 13.78 -9.77
N ASN A 307 27.12 13.68 -10.91
CA ASN A 307 27.57 14.09 -12.25
C ASN A 307 26.78 15.30 -12.75
#